data_AF-A0A2V7NWN7-F1
#
_entry.id   AF-A0A2V7NWN7-F1
#
_cell.length_a   1.000
_cell.length_b   1.000
_cell.length_c   1.000
_cell.angle_alpha   90.00
_cell.angle_beta   90.00
_cell.angle_gamma   90.00
#
_symmetry.space_group_name_H-M   'P 1'
#
loop_
_entity.id
_entity.type
_entity.pdbx_description
1 polymer ?
#
loop_
_entity_poly.entity_id
_entity_poly.type
_entity_poly.pdbx_seq_one_letter_code
_entity_poly.pdbx_strand_id
1 'polypeptide(L)' 'LVVRAFRKGLLLLGAGKSSLRLAPPLVIDEYDVDTALRIIDECLAELTD' A
#
# COMPACT_ATOMS: atom_id res chain seq x y z
N LEU A 1 -5.01 6.59 4.22
CA LEU A 1 -4.10 5.51 3.80
C LEU A 1 -3.06 5.96 2.75
N VAL A 2 -3.46 6.42 1.56
CA VAL A 2 -2.54 6.75 0.43
C VAL A 2 -1.32 7.59 0.84
N VAL A 3 -1.53 8.74 1.50
CA VAL A 3 -0.43 9.62 1.92
C VAL A 3 0.48 8.98 2.98
N ARG A 4 -0.06 8.13 3.85
CA ARG A 4 0.72 7.42 4.88
C ARG A 4 1.63 6.37 4.25
N ALA A 5 1.07 5.53 3.37
CA ALA A 5 1.82 4.53 2.62
C ALA A 5 2.95 5.17 1.79
N PHE A 6 2.68 6.32 1.16
CA PHE A 6 3.70 7.05 0.39
C PHE A 6 4.89 7.49 1.25
N ARG A 7 4.64 7.98 2.46
CA ARG A 7 5.71 8.35 3.43
C ARG A 7 6.54 7.14 3.89
N LYS A 8 5.98 5.93 3.81
CA LYS A 8 6.66 4.68 4.14
C LYS A 8 7.29 3.98 2.91
N GLY A 9 7.29 4.63 1.75
CA GLY A 9 7.93 4.12 0.53
C GLY A 9 7.01 3.32 -0.40
N LEU A 10 5.70 3.29 -0.15
CA LEU A 10 4.73 2.59 -1.01
C LEU A 10 3.82 3.59 -1.75
N LEU A 11 3.94 3.66 -3.08
CA LEU A 11 3.06 4.46 -3.92
C LEU A 11 1.74 3.71 -4.18
N LEU A 12 0.63 4.30 -3.74
CA LEU A 12 -0.73 3.79 -3.98
C LEU A 12 -1.58 4.84 -4.69
N LEU A 13 -2.56 4.40 -5.48
CA LEU A 13 -3.55 5.27 -6.12
C LEU A 13 -4.95 4.97 -5.57
N GLY A 14 -5.73 6.01 -5.34
CA GLY A 14 -7.18 5.87 -5.07
C GLY A 14 -7.95 5.51 -6.35
N ALA A 15 -9.06 4.81 -6.19
CA ALA A 15 -9.94 4.38 -7.30
C ALA A 15 -11.43 4.61 -6.93
N GLY A 16 -11.78 5.82 -6.53
CA GLY A 16 -13.12 6.19 -6.05
C GLY A 16 -13.17 6.44 -4.55
N LYS A 17 -14.36 6.35 -3.94
CA LYS A 17 -14.59 6.75 -2.55
C LYS A 17 -13.85 5.85 -1.54
N SER A 18 -13.76 4.56 -1.82
CA SER A 18 -13.32 3.55 -0.84
C SER A 18 -12.53 2.40 -1.47
N SER A 19 -11.88 2.64 -2.61
CA SER A 19 -11.12 1.62 -3.34
C SER A 19 -9.70 2.10 -3.61
N LEU A 20 -8.76 1.15 -3.63
CA LEU A 20 -7.35 1.39 -3.92
C LEU A 20 -6.95 0.56 -5.14
N ARG A 21 -6.09 1.13 -5.98
CA ARG A 21 -5.52 0.45 -7.15
C ARG A 21 -4.15 -0.13 -6.77
N LEU A 22 -4.08 -1.45 -6.70
CA LEU A 22 -2.83 -2.20 -6.62
C LEU A 22 -2.45 -2.63 -8.04
N ALA A 23 -1.49 -1.92 -8.63
CA ALA A 23 -1.03 -2.17 -9.99
C ALA A 23 0.51 -2.11 -10.02
N PRO A 24 1.18 -3.09 -9.39
CA PRO A 24 2.63 -3.15 -9.42
C PRO A 24 3.14 -3.56 -10.82
N PRO A 25 4.44 -3.37 -11.11
CA PRO A 25 5.07 -3.87 -12.32
C PRO A 25 4.94 -5.40 -12.46
N LEU A 26 4.98 -5.92 -13.69
CA LEU A 26 4.92 -7.37 -13.95
C LEU A 26 6.23 -8.12 -13.64
N VAL A 27 7.26 -7.40 -13.23
CA VAL A 27 8.61 -7.93 -12.95
C VAL A 27 8.90 -8.09 -11.46
N ILE A 28 7.93 -7.77 -10.59
CA ILE A 28 8.09 -7.90 -9.14
C ILE A 28 8.17 -9.37 -8.72
N ASP A 29 8.71 -9.60 -7.53
CA ASP A 29 8.73 -10.90 -6.89
C ASP A 29 7.92 -10.94 -5.57
N GLU A 30 8.02 -12.05 -4.84
CA GLU A 30 7.33 -12.27 -3.57
C GLU A 30 7.77 -11.26 -2.50
N TYR A 31 9.05 -10.87 -2.48
CA TYR A 31 9.58 -9.91 -1.51
C TYR A 31 8.97 -8.51 -1.71
N ASP A 32 8.79 -8.08 -2.96
CA ASP A 32 8.14 -6.81 -3.27
C ASP A 32 6.68 -6.78 -2.78
N VAL A 33 5.95 -7.88 -3.00
CA VAL A 33 4.55 -8.02 -2.59
C VAL A 33 4.44 -8.02 -1.07
N ASP A 34 5.27 -8.81 -0.38
CA ASP A 34 5.30 -8.87 1.09
C ASP A 34 5.64 -7.52 1.70
N THR A 35 6.60 -6.80 1.11
CA THR A 35 6.98 -5.46 1.55
C THR A 35 5.80 -4.48 1.40
N ALA A 36 5.10 -4.50 0.27
CA ALA A 36 3.94 -3.65 0.04
C ALA A 36 2.80 -3.96 1.02
N LEU A 37 2.50 -5.25 1.24
CA LEU A 37 1.45 -5.68 2.16
C LEU A 37 1.76 -5.31 3.61
N ARG A 38 3.01 -5.49 4.05
CA ARG A 38 3.45 -5.07 5.40
C ARG A 38 3.26 -3.57 5.61
N ILE A 39 3.62 -2.74 4.64
CA ILE A 39 3.43 -1.28 4.74
C ILE A 39 1.94 -0.92 4.81
N ILE A 40 1.08 -1.61 4.04
CA ILE A 40 -0.37 -1.40 4.09
C ILE A 40 -0.91 -1.76 5.47
N ASP A 41 -0.52 -2.91 6.00
CA ASP A 41 -0.97 -3.41 7.31
C ASP A 41 -0.58 -2.46 8.46
N GLU A 42 0.69 -2.03 8.49
CA GLU A 42 1.16 -1.02 9.45
C GLU A 42 0.32 0.28 9.38
N CYS A 43 0.04 0.75 8.15
CA CYS A 43 -0.74 1.98 7.97
C CYS A 43 -2.21 1.82 8.38
N LEU A 44 -2.77 0.61 8.34
CA LEU A 44 -4.13 0.32 8.79
C LEU A 44 -4.19 0.17 10.31
N ALA A 45 -3.21 -0.49 10.92
CA ALA A 45 -3.09 -0.58 12.38
C ALA A 45 -3.05 0.83 13.02
N GLU A 46 -2.19 1.72 12.50
CA GLU A 46 -2.09 3.13 12.94
C GLU A 46 -3.37 3.98 12.80
N LEU A 47 -4.36 3.52 12.03
CA LEU A 47 -5.65 4.21 11.84
C LEU A 47 -6.76 3.66 12.74
N THR A 48 -6.53 2.51 13.37
CA THR A 48 -7.53 1.81 14.19
C THR A 48 -7.30 2.07 15.69
N ASP A 49 -6.10 2.52 16.07
CA ASP A 49 -5.78 3.15 17.37
C ASP A 49 -6.18 4.63 17.40
#